data_AF-A0A318TWK3-F1
#
_entry.id   AF-A0A318TWK3-F1
#
_cell.length_a   1.000
_cell.length_b   1.000
_cell.length_c   1.000
_cell.angle_alpha   90.00
_cell.angle_beta   90.00
_cell.angle_gamma   90.00
#
_symmetry.space_group_name_H-M   'P 1'
#
loop_
_entity.id
_entity.type
_entity.pdbx_description
1 polymer ?
#
loop_
_entity_poly.entity_id
_entity_poly.type
_entity_poly.pdbx_seq_one_letter_code
_entity_poly.pdbx_strand_id
1 'polypeptide(L)'
;MEFANFTVIFLELLALFLFLSVLFEFVFKNKKVLISVLRNFILLVFINFFVISQHEYMFENFRKHAYGMWALLFLMYFIFIRDLYSYIKSIKSERASIKE
;
A
#
# COMPACT_ATOMS: atom_id res chain seq x y z
N MET A 1 0.53 -26.24 -6.89
CA MET A 1 -0.84 -25.81 -7.24
C MET A 1 -1.35 -24.77 -6.23
N GLU A 2 -1.12 -24.96 -4.93
CA GLU A 2 -1.50 -24.02 -3.87
C GLU A 2 -0.87 -22.61 -4.01
N PHE A 3 0.41 -22.50 -4.36
CA PHE A 3 1.08 -21.21 -4.60
C PHE A 3 0.43 -20.40 -5.74
N ALA A 4 0.14 -21.06 -6.86
CA ALA A 4 -0.46 -20.41 -8.02
C ALA A 4 -1.88 -19.92 -7.69
N ASN A 5 -2.68 -20.75 -7.02
CA ASN A 5 -4.03 -20.36 -6.59
C ASN A 5 -3.99 -19.21 -5.58
N PHE A 6 -3.09 -19.26 -4.59
CA PHE A 6 -2.90 -18.15 -3.65
C PHE A 6 -2.52 -16.85 -4.37
N THR A 7 -1.57 -16.92 -5.30
CA THR A 7 -1.10 -15.75 -6.06
C THR A 7 -2.20 -15.16 -6.92
N VAL A 8 -3.00 -16.00 -7.60
CA VAL A 8 -4.12 -15.54 -8.43
C VAL A 8 -5.17 -14.85 -7.55
N ILE A 9 -5.62 -15.49 -6.47
CA ILE A 9 -6.61 -14.89 -5.55
C ILE A 9 -6.08 -13.58 -4.96
N PHE A 10 -4.79 -13.55 -4.58
CA PHE A 10 -4.16 -12.34 -4.08
C PHE A 10 -4.18 -11.21 -5.11
N LEU A 11 -3.84 -11.50 -6.36
CA LEU A 11 -3.85 -10.52 -7.46
C LEU A 11 -5.26 -10.04 -7.78
N GLU A 12 -6.27 -10.91 -7.74
CA GLU A 12 -7.68 -10.53 -7.91
C GLU A 12 -8.15 -9.57 -6.81
N LEU A 13 -7.85 -9.88 -5.55
CA LEU A 13 -8.17 -9.01 -4.41
C LEU A 13 -7.42 -7.67 -4.51
N LEU A 14 -6.15 -7.68 -4.90
CA LEU A 14 -5.36 -6.47 -5.10
C LEU A 14 -5.94 -5.61 -6.23
N ALA A 15 -6.30 -6.22 -7.36
CA ALA A 15 -6.89 -5.52 -8.50
C ALA A 15 -8.25 -4.90 -8.14
N LEU A 16 -9.11 -5.64 -7.44
CA LEU A 16 -10.38 -5.13 -6.93
C LEU A 16 -10.16 -3.96 -5.97
N PHE A 17 -9.20 -4.08 -5.06
CA PHE A 17 -8.85 -3.00 -4.13
C PHE A 17 -8.34 -1.74 -4.85
N LEU A 18 -7.48 -1.90 -5.85
CA LEU A 18 -6.97 -0.78 -6.66
C LEU A 18 -8.11 -0.09 -7.43
N PHE A 19 -9.00 -0.88 -8.04
CA PHE A 19 -10.17 -0.37 -8.74
C PHE A 19 -11.08 0.43 -7.80
N LEU A 20 -11.42 -0.13 -6.64
CA LEU A 20 -12.21 0.56 -5.62
C LEU A 20 -11.51 1.84 -5.15
N SER A 21 -10.20 1.80 -4.92
CA SER A 21 -9.43 2.97 -4.49
C SER A 21 -9.53 4.13 -5.50
N VAL A 22 -9.47 3.84 -6.80
CA VAL A 22 -9.67 4.84 -7.86
C VAL A 22 -11.08 5.41 -7.84
N LEU A 23 -12.10 4.56 -7.65
CA LEU A 23 -13.49 5.03 -7.51
C LEU A 23 -13.66 5.94 -6.28
N PHE A 24 -13.09 5.56 -5.14
CA PHE A 24 -13.14 6.36 -3.91
C PHE A 24 -12.44 7.71 -4.08
N GLU A 25 -11.27 7.77 -4.72
CA GLU A 25 -10.60 9.04 -5.02
C GLU A 25 -11.41 9.94 -5.95
N PHE A 26 -12.13 9.35 -6.91
CA PHE A 26 -12.99 10.09 -7.82
C PHE A 26 -14.24 10.65 -7.12
N VAL A 27 -14.87 9.89 -6.21
CA VAL A 27 -16.05 10.33 -5.47
C VAL A 27 -15.68 11.39 -4.42
N PHE A 28 -14.58 11.17 -3.68
CA PHE A 28 -14.18 12.00 -2.54
C PHE A 28 -13.00 12.92 -2.88
N LYS A 29 -13.13 13.72 -3.94
CA LYS A 29 -12.06 14.60 -4.46
C LYS A 29 -11.48 15.56 -3.43
N ASN A 30 -12.25 15.95 -2.42
CA ASN A 30 -11.83 16.88 -1.36
C ASN A 30 -11.01 16.20 -0.25
N LYS A 31 -10.95 14.85 -0.24
CA LYS A 31 -10.22 14.04 0.76
C LYS A 31 -9.12 13.20 0.12
N LYS A 32 -8.66 13.55 -1.09
CA LYS A 32 -7.62 12.82 -1.84
C LYS A 32 -6.39 12.48 -1.02
N VAL A 33 -5.89 13.40 -0.20
CA VAL A 33 -4.69 13.15 0.61
C VAL A 33 -4.94 12.02 1.62
N LEU A 34 -6.05 12.09 2.38
CA LEU A 34 -6.43 11.03 3.32
C LEU A 34 -6.63 9.69 2.62
N ILE A 35 -7.31 9.70 1.47
CA ILE A 35 -7.56 8.48 0.69
C ILE A 35 -6.26 7.89 0.15
N SER A 36 -5.32 8.71 -0.30
CA SER A 36 -3.99 8.26 -0.72
C SER A 36 -3.23 7.61 0.45
N VAL A 37 -3.28 8.20 1.65
CA VAL A 37 -2.66 7.60 2.85
C VAL A 37 -3.30 6.26 3.19
N LEU A 38 -4.63 6.18 3.21
CA LEU A 38 -5.35 4.93 3.47
C LEU A 38 -5.07 3.88 2.40
N ARG A 39 -5.04 4.28 1.12
CA ARG A 39 -4.71 3.38 0.02
C ARG A 39 -3.31 2.80 0.20
N ASN A 40 -2.33 3.64 0.47
CA ASN A 40 -0.94 3.21 0.64
C ASN A 40 -0.77 2.34 1.90
N PHE A 41 -1.53 2.61 2.97
CA PHE A 41 -1.57 1.75 4.15
C PHE A 41 -2.08 0.35 3.80
N ILE A 42 -3.22 0.25 3.11
CA ILE A 42 -3.80 -1.04 2.75
C ILE A 42 -2.87 -1.79 1.77
N LEU A 43 -2.30 -1.11 0.77
CA LEU A 43 -1.30 -1.71 -0.12
C LEU A 43 -0.09 -2.24 0.64
N LEU A 44 0.40 -1.48 1.63
CA LEU A 44 1.51 -1.90 2.46
C LEU A 44 1.17 -3.18 3.24
N VAL A 45 -0.04 -3.28 3.81
CA VAL A 45 -0.52 -4.49 4.49
C VAL A 45 -0.60 -5.67 3.52
N PHE A 46 -1.15 -5.48 2.31
CA PHE A 46 -1.23 -6.53 1.29
C PHE A 46 0.15 -7.05 0.88
N ILE A 47 1.07 -6.15 0.55
CA ILE A 47 2.42 -6.53 0.12
C ILE A 47 3.18 -7.20 1.28
N ASN A 48 3.05 -6.67 2.50
CA ASN A 48 3.67 -7.25 3.68
C ASN A 48 3.16 -8.69 3.92
N PHE A 49 1.84 -8.88 3.88
CA PHE A 49 1.22 -10.19 4.00
C PHE A 49 1.72 -11.16 2.93
N PHE A 50 1.74 -10.76 1.66
CA PHE A 50 2.24 -11.60 0.57
C PHE A 50 3.70 -11.98 0.75
N VAL A 51 4.56 -11.00 1.07
CA VAL A 51 6.00 -11.24 1.25
C VAL A 51 6.24 -12.21 2.38
N ILE A 52 5.58 -12.04 3.53
CA ILE A 52 5.75 -12.94 4.69
C ILE A 52 5.23 -14.34 4.38
N SER A 53 4.01 -14.46 3.85
CA SER A 53 3.39 -15.76 3.58
C SER A 53 4.12 -16.57 2.50
N GLN A 54 4.83 -15.90 1.58
CA GLN A 54 5.52 -16.55 0.48
C GLN A 54 7.05 -16.52 0.60
N HIS A 55 7.61 -16.03 1.71
CA HIS A 55 9.05 -15.76 1.80
C HIS A 55 9.90 -17.03 1.60
N GLU A 56 9.61 -18.12 2.32
CA GLU A 56 10.31 -19.40 2.23
C GLU A 56 10.29 -19.92 0.79
N TYR A 57 9.11 -20.04 0.20
CA TYR A 57 8.93 -20.52 -1.16
C TYR A 57 9.68 -19.66 -2.19
N MET A 58 9.64 -18.33 -2.05
CA MET A 58 10.36 -17.41 -2.92
C MET A 58 11.88 -17.49 -2.74
N PHE A 59 12.39 -17.67 -1.52
CA PHE A 59 13.83 -17.79 -1.29
C PHE A 59 14.41 -19.10 -1.79
N GLU A 60 13.65 -20.18 -1.75
CA GLU A 60 14.04 -21.50 -2.26
C GLU A 60 14.01 -21.55 -3.79
N ASN A 61 12.93 -21.06 -4.41
CA ASN A 61 12.70 -21.25 -5.84
C ASN A 61 13.06 -20.03 -6.70
N PHE A 62 13.01 -18.82 -6.13
CA PHE A 62 13.11 -17.56 -6.86
C PHE A 62 13.95 -16.51 -6.11
N ARG A 63 15.10 -16.91 -5.54
CA ARG A 63 15.91 -16.08 -4.63
C ARG A 63 16.14 -14.63 -5.08
N LYS A 64 16.43 -14.38 -6.36
CA LYS A 64 16.60 -13.02 -6.90
C LYS A 64 15.32 -12.18 -6.80
N HIS A 65 14.16 -12.78 -7.11
CA HIS A 65 12.86 -12.13 -7.01
C HIS A 65 12.47 -11.87 -5.55
N ALA A 66 12.81 -12.80 -4.64
CA ALA A 66 12.59 -12.61 -3.20
C ALA A 66 13.25 -11.31 -2.69
N TYR A 67 14.52 -11.08 -3.01
CA TYR A 67 15.20 -9.83 -2.66
C TYR A 67 14.55 -8.58 -3.29
N GLY A 68 14.09 -8.69 -4.54
CA GLY A 68 13.33 -7.63 -5.20
C GLY A 68 12.04 -7.27 -4.46
N MET A 69 11.31 -8.29 -3.98
CA MET A 69 10.08 -8.11 -3.21
C MET A 69 10.35 -7.47 -1.84
N TRP A 70 11.45 -7.82 -1.17
CA TRP A 70 11.88 -7.14 0.06
C TRP A 70 12.22 -5.67 -0.19
N ALA A 71 12.97 -5.36 -1.25
CA ALA A 71 13.27 -3.98 -1.62
C ALA A 71 12.00 -3.18 -1.93
N LEU A 72 11.04 -3.78 -2.62
CA LEU A 72 9.73 -3.18 -2.91
C LEU A 72 8.92 -2.96 -1.63
N LEU A 73 8.96 -3.89 -0.67
CA LEU A 73 8.32 -3.72 0.63
C LEU A 73 8.92 -2.53 1.40
N PHE A 74 10.24 -2.40 1.46
CA PHE A 74 10.90 -1.25 2.10
C PHE A 74 10.56 0.07 1.41
N LEU A 75 10.53 0.08 0.07
CA LEU A 75 10.12 1.26 -0.69
C LEU A 75 8.68 1.66 -0.36
N MET A 76 7.77 0.69 -0.22
CA MET A 76 6.39 0.95 0.17
C MET A 76 6.26 1.51 1.59
N TYR A 77 7.06 1.03 2.54
CA TYR A 77 7.14 1.65 3.88
C TYR A 77 7.55 3.12 3.79
N PHE A 78 8.59 3.41 3.00
CA PHE A 78 9.05 4.78 2.79
C PHE A 78 7.96 5.69 2.19
N ILE A 79 7.28 5.21 1.14
CA ILE A 79 6.17 5.94 0.50
C ILE A 79 5.04 6.20 1.48
N PHE A 80 4.64 5.19 2.25
CA PHE A 80 3.58 5.33 3.25
C PHE A 80 3.92 6.38 4.31
N ILE A 81 5.13 6.32 4.89
CA ILE A 81 5.58 7.27 5.91
C ILE A 81 5.62 8.70 5.36
N ARG A 82 6.13 8.88 4.14
CA ARG A 82 6.18 10.19 3.46
C ARG A 82 4.78 10.78 3.29
N ASP A 83 3.84 9.97 2.81
CA ASP A 83 2.47 10.42 2.55
C ASP A 83 1.72 10.70 3.87
N LEU A 84 1.91 9.86 4.89
CA LEU A 84 1.40 10.09 6.23
C LEU A 84 1.93 11.40 6.83
N TYR A 85 3.23 11.66 6.69
CA TYR A 85 3.83 12.91 7.13
C TYR A 85 3.21 14.13 6.44
N SER A 86 3.02 14.05 5.11
CA SER A 86 2.36 15.11 4.34
C SER A 86 0.94 15.39 4.82
N TYR A 87 0.19 14.34 5.14
CA TYR A 87 -1.17 14.46 5.69
C TYR A 87 -1.21 15.09 7.09
N ILE A 88 -0.31 14.67 7.99
CA ILE A 88 -0.18 15.27 9.32
C ILE A 88 0.17 16.76 9.21
N LYS A 89 1.08 17.11 8.29
CA LYS A 89 1.47 18.49 8.02
C LYS A 89 0.30 19.32 7.51
N SER A 90 -0.52 18.81 6.60
CA SER A 90 -1.68 19.54 6.08
C SER A 90 -2.71 19.84 7.17
N ILE A 91 -3.00 18.88 8.06
CA ILE A 91 -3.90 19.10 9.20
C ILE A 91 -3.35 20.18 10.13
N LYS A 92 -2.03 20.16 10.41
CA LYS A 92 -1.40 21.14 11.30
C LYS A 92 -1.50 22.56 10.74
N SER A 93 -1.33 22.72 9.42
CA SER A 93 -1.47 24.00 8.73
C SER A 93 -2.90 24.54 8.79
N GLU A 94 -3.91 23.69 8.53
CA GLU A 94 -5.32 24.08 8.54
C GLU A 94 -5.79 24.52 9.95
N ARG A 95 -5.26 23.87 11.01
CA ARG A 95 -5.53 24.29 12.39
C ARG A 95 -4.87 25.61 12.78
N ALA A 96 -3.76 25.97 12.16
CA ALA A 96 -3.06 27.23 12.43
C ALA A 96 -3.83 28.42 11.83
N SER A 97 -4.36 28.28 10.61
CA SER A 97 -5.15 29.33 9.94
C SER A 97 -6.51 29.61 10.56
N ILE A 98 -7.04 28.70 11.39
CA ILE A 98 -8.32 28.89 12.11
C ILE A 98 -8.12 29.70 13.41
N LYS A 99 -6.87 29.83 13.88
CA LYS A 99 -6.53 30.54 15.12
C LYS A 99 -6.06 31.98 14.91
N GLU A 100 -5.81 32.39 13.67
CA GLU A 100 -5.57 33.78 13.24
C GLU A 100 -6.90 34.45 12.87
#